data_AF-A0A2S7T4J6-F1
#
_entry.id   AF-A0A2S7T4J6-F1
#
_cell.length_a   1.000
_cell.length_b   1.000
_cell.length_c   1.000
_cell.angle_alpha   90.00
_cell.angle_beta   90.00
_cell.angle_gamma   90.00
#
_symmetry.space_group_name_H-M   'P 1'
#
loop_
_entity.id
_entity.type
_entity.pdbx_description
1 polymer ?
#
loop_
_entity_poly.entity_id
_entity_poly.type
_entity_poly.pdbx_seq_one_letter_code
_entity_poly.pdbx_strand_id
1 'polypeptide(L)'
;MLALLLQSSCKSLDRTPQEQEDNTPPVEVIEPTEDDSSEELTPIDPVEPAPEELLPPIEVFFIDQENLPDDAGIAGTSYTALVYVLDNTNKRRYGPFNGSTYPNSQENPSGSDRPNRVSEGPHYFNNLSGHKGQTKQGLNLVNTDAVRIVPGYSWSLQNTEVQYANVHTGFSDKGNYNSRGSQGCPTIHPDQVDDFMALFDFSIPNWEDPPKYTTGNSEGIVYIFRENEETRNQLINEIETLYE
;
A
#
# COMPACT_ATOMS: atom_id res chain seq x y z
N MET A 1 9.51 8.44 4.15
CA MET A 1 9.50 8.52 5.63
C MET A 1 8.33 7.80 6.36
N LEU A 2 7.04 8.12 6.13
CA LEU A 2 5.93 7.52 6.93
C LEU A 2 5.73 6.02 6.70
N ALA A 3 5.75 5.52 5.45
CA ALA A 3 5.65 4.08 5.20
C ALA A 3 6.81 3.26 5.82
N LEU A 4 8.01 3.85 5.92
CA LEU A 4 9.16 3.26 6.62
C LEU A 4 9.01 3.31 8.16
N LEU A 5 8.34 4.34 8.69
CA LEU A 5 7.99 4.45 10.12
C LEU A 5 6.89 3.45 10.49
N LEU A 6 5.85 3.31 9.64
CA LEU A 6 4.76 2.35 9.80
C LEU A 6 5.26 0.90 9.72
N GLN A 7 6.15 0.58 8.77
CA GLN A 7 6.78 -0.74 8.70
C GLN A 7 7.70 -1.06 9.88
N SER A 8 8.26 -0.05 10.55
CA SER A 8 9.12 -0.24 11.73
C SER A 8 8.33 -0.44 13.02
N SER A 9 7.13 0.13 13.15
CA SER A 9 6.28 -0.01 14.34
C SER A 9 5.75 -1.45 14.51
N CYS A 10 5.41 -2.14 13.41
CA CYS A 10 4.90 -3.52 13.46
C CYS A 10 5.94 -4.62 13.74
N LYS A 11 7.24 -4.30 13.83
CA LYS A 11 8.31 -5.30 14.05
C LYS A 11 8.75 -5.49 15.52
N SER A 12 8.07 -4.86 16.49
CA SER A 12 8.57 -4.81 17.88
C SER A 12 7.85 -5.71 18.90
N LEU A 13 7.24 -6.82 18.49
CA LEU A 13 6.70 -7.81 19.43
C LEU A 13 7.13 -9.24 19.07
N ASP A 14 8.44 -9.49 19.05
CA ASP A 14 8.95 -10.85 19.29
C ASP A 14 10.41 -10.80 19.76
N ARG A 15 10.60 -10.77 21.08
CA ARG A 15 11.88 -11.13 21.70
C ARG A 15 11.63 -11.92 22.98
N THR A 16 11.65 -13.23 22.84
CA THR A 16 11.98 -14.15 23.93
C THR A 16 13.39 -13.79 24.45
N PRO A 17 13.64 -13.74 25.77
CA PRO A 17 14.98 -13.45 26.27
C PRO A 17 15.85 -14.71 26.12
N GLN A 18 16.90 -14.63 25.30
CA GLN A 18 18.04 -15.55 25.42
C GLN A 18 18.98 -15.00 26.49
N GLU A 19 19.29 -15.83 27.48
CA GLU A 19 20.38 -15.61 28.43
C GLU A 19 21.70 -15.47 27.66
N GLN A 20 22.36 -14.32 27.83
CA GLN A 20 23.69 -14.07 27.30
C GLN A 20 24.68 -14.14 28.46
N GLU A 21 25.57 -15.13 28.42
CA GLU A 21 26.69 -15.26 29.36
C GLU A 21 27.67 -14.11 29.18
N ASP A 22 27.94 -13.42 30.29
CA ASP A 22 28.92 -12.34 30.43
C ASP A 22 30.34 -12.92 30.35
N ASN A 23 31.02 -12.67 29.24
CA ASN A 23 32.45 -12.90 29.08
C ASN A 23 33.14 -11.56 28.79
N THR A 24 33.23 -10.71 29.82
CA THR A 24 34.03 -9.48 29.77
C THR A 24 35.53 -9.82 29.91
N PRO A 25 36.39 -9.54 28.91
CA PRO A 25 37.84 -9.67 29.06
C PRO A 25 38.42 -8.48 29.85
N PRO A 26 39.60 -8.64 30.48
CA PRO A 26 40.14 -7.65 31.41
C PRO A 26 40.60 -6.38 30.70
N VAL A 27 40.29 -5.26 31.34
CA VAL A 27 40.65 -3.89 30.94
C VAL A 27 42.17 -3.70 30.98
N GLU A 28 42.77 -3.41 29.84
CA GLU A 28 44.17 -3.03 29.72
C GLU A 28 44.30 -1.51 30.02
N VAL A 29 45.05 -1.19 31.07
CA VAL A 29 45.31 0.19 31.51
C VAL A 29 46.39 0.77 30.60
N ILE A 30 46.00 1.67 29.70
CA ILE A 30 46.92 2.43 28.84
C ILE A 30 47.24 3.75 29.55
N GLU A 31 48.52 3.99 29.81
CA GLU A 31 49.03 5.24 30.37
C GLU A 31 48.88 6.41 29.38
N PRO A 32 48.63 7.65 29.86
CA PRO A 32 48.44 8.79 28.99
C PRO A 32 49.80 9.29 28.47
N THR A 33 50.01 9.18 27.16
CA THR A 33 51.05 9.94 26.46
C THR A 33 50.51 11.33 26.12
N GLU A 34 51.13 12.35 26.71
CA GLU A 34 50.91 13.75 26.34
C GLU A 34 51.48 13.98 24.93
N ASP A 35 50.61 14.14 23.95
CA ASP A 35 50.98 14.60 22.61
C ASP A 35 50.40 16.00 22.40
N ASP A 36 51.31 16.97 22.35
CA ASP A 36 51.09 18.39 22.11
C ASP A 36 51.02 18.60 20.60
N SER A 37 49.83 18.41 20.02
CA SER A 37 49.56 18.78 18.64
C SER A 37 48.41 19.78 18.59
N SER A 38 48.76 21.07 18.56
CA SER A 38 47.84 22.15 18.21
C SER A 38 47.47 22.04 16.72
N GLU A 39 46.52 21.16 16.39
CA GLU A 39 45.93 21.10 15.06
C GLU A 39 45.01 22.31 14.87
N GLU A 40 45.38 23.14 13.90
CA GLU A 40 44.64 24.29 13.44
C GLU A 40 43.27 23.83 12.91
N LEU A 41 42.21 24.13 13.66
CA LEU A 41 40.84 23.78 13.31
C LEU A 41 40.45 24.47 12.00
N THR A 42 40.49 23.73 10.90
CA THR A 42 39.94 24.19 9.63
C THR A 42 38.44 24.43 9.79
N PRO A 43 37.88 25.52 9.22
CA PRO A 43 36.45 25.78 9.26
C PRO A 43 35.68 24.55 8.76
N ILE A 44 34.81 24.02 9.61
CA ILE A 44 33.87 22.95 9.24
C ILE A 44 32.97 23.52 8.15
N ASP A 45 33.10 23.01 6.93
CA ASP A 45 32.20 23.35 5.84
C ASP A 45 30.76 23.11 6.29
N PRO A 46 29.82 24.01 5.97
CA PRO A 46 28.42 23.83 6.33
C PRO A 46 27.95 22.50 5.74
N VAL A 47 27.52 21.59 6.63
CA VAL A 47 26.93 20.31 6.27
C VAL A 47 25.76 20.59 5.34
N GLU A 48 25.92 20.23 4.07
CA GLU A 48 24.88 20.35 3.07
C GLU A 48 23.66 19.55 3.57
N PRO A 49 22.46 20.15 3.68
CA PRO A 49 21.30 19.44 4.18
C PRO A 49 21.07 18.20 3.31
N ALA A 50 20.83 17.06 3.94
CA ALA A 50 20.53 15.83 3.24
C ALA A 50 19.40 16.07 2.23
N PRO A 51 19.50 15.55 0.99
CA PRO A 51 18.49 15.77 -0.03
C PRO A 51 17.12 15.36 0.51
N GLU A 52 16.15 16.26 0.43
CA GLU A 52 14.76 15.96 0.81
C GLU A 52 14.33 14.69 0.07
N GLU A 53 13.95 13.66 0.84
CA GLU A 53 13.48 12.39 0.30
C GLU A 53 12.21 12.69 -0.52
N LEU A 54 12.32 12.62 -1.86
CA LEU A 54 11.19 12.90 -2.76
C LEU A 54 10.10 11.86 -2.53
N LEU A 55 9.04 12.27 -1.83
CA LEU A 55 7.84 11.46 -1.66
C LEU A 55 7.20 11.19 -3.03
N PRO A 56 6.59 10.02 -3.26
CA PRO A 56 5.80 9.79 -4.46
C PRO A 56 4.68 10.84 -4.56
N PRO A 57 4.30 11.28 -5.77
CA PRO A 57 3.34 12.36 -5.94
C PRO A 57 1.96 12.00 -5.37
N ILE A 58 1.57 10.72 -5.44
CA ILE A 58 0.32 10.20 -4.89
C ILE A 58 0.58 8.94 -4.08
N GLU A 59 -0.06 8.84 -2.92
CA GLU A 59 -0.11 7.64 -2.09
C GLU A 59 -1.57 7.26 -1.82
N VAL A 60 -1.90 5.98 -1.96
CA VAL A 60 -3.24 5.44 -1.71
C VAL A 60 -3.13 4.40 -0.60
N PHE A 61 -3.85 4.58 0.50
CA PHE A 61 -3.79 3.72 1.68
C PHE A 61 -5.07 2.92 1.79
N PHE A 62 -4.99 1.60 1.70
CA PHE A 62 -6.06 0.69 2.08
C PHE A 62 -5.78 0.18 3.50
N ILE A 63 -6.62 0.57 4.45
CA ILE A 63 -6.56 0.08 5.83
C ILE A 63 -7.76 -0.81 6.10
N ASP A 64 -7.56 -2.11 5.92
CA ASP A 64 -8.56 -3.16 6.03
C ASP A 64 -8.46 -3.94 7.34
N GLN A 65 -9.48 -4.73 7.63
CA GLN A 65 -9.44 -5.67 8.75
C GLN A 65 -8.53 -6.87 8.44
N GLU A 66 -7.93 -7.45 9.47
CA GLU A 66 -7.04 -8.63 9.38
C GLU A 66 -7.69 -9.87 8.77
N ASN A 67 -8.99 -10.05 9.01
CA ASN A 67 -9.71 -11.25 8.62
C ASN A 67 -10.61 -11.02 7.40
N LEU A 68 -10.80 -12.05 6.59
CA LEU A 68 -11.77 -12.03 5.49
C LEU A 68 -13.19 -11.69 6.00
N PRO A 69 -13.96 -10.87 5.27
CA PRO A 69 -15.37 -10.65 5.57
C PRO A 69 -16.16 -11.97 5.57
N ASP A 70 -17.08 -12.14 6.52
CA ASP A 70 -17.87 -13.36 6.76
C ASP A 70 -18.86 -13.69 5.61
N ASP A 71 -19.18 -12.69 4.77
CA ASP A 71 -20.06 -12.83 3.61
C ASP A 71 -21.41 -13.53 3.88
N ALA A 72 -22.02 -13.16 5.01
CA ALA A 72 -23.30 -13.68 5.49
C ALA A 72 -24.55 -13.21 4.72
N GLY A 73 -24.38 -12.55 3.57
CA GLY A 73 -25.46 -11.98 2.75
C GLY A 73 -26.06 -10.69 3.33
N ILE A 74 -25.32 -9.99 4.19
CA ILE A 74 -25.76 -8.75 4.84
C ILE A 74 -25.27 -7.56 4.02
N ALA A 75 -26.19 -6.77 3.48
CA ALA A 75 -25.80 -5.56 2.74
C ALA A 75 -25.04 -4.58 3.66
N GLY A 76 -23.98 -3.94 3.15
CA GLY A 76 -23.15 -3.02 3.93
C GLY A 76 -21.86 -3.62 4.48
N THR A 77 -21.63 -4.93 4.33
CA THR A 77 -20.52 -5.63 5.01
C THR A 77 -19.41 -6.09 4.07
N SER A 78 -19.45 -5.74 2.79
CA SER A 78 -18.47 -6.23 1.81
C SER A 78 -17.19 -5.40 1.78
N TYR A 79 -17.28 -4.11 2.09
CA TYR A 79 -16.18 -3.15 1.95
C TYR A 79 -15.71 -2.69 3.34
N THR A 80 -14.76 -3.43 3.89
CA THR A 80 -14.26 -3.27 5.26
C THR A 80 -13.05 -2.34 5.38
N ALA A 81 -12.41 -2.01 4.25
CA ALA A 81 -11.28 -1.11 4.22
C ALA A 81 -11.73 0.36 4.23
N LEU A 82 -11.01 1.20 4.97
CA LEU A 82 -11.00 2.64 4.73
C LEU A 82 -9.87 2.96 3.77
N VAL A 83 -10.19 3.74 2.74
CA VAL A 83 -9.25 4.11 1.68
C VAL A 83 -9.01 5.60 1.71
N TYR A 84 -7.75 6.00 1.88
CA TYR A 84 -7.32 7.40 1.85
C TYR A 84 -6.41 7.63 0.65
N VAL A 85 -6.48 8.82 0.06
CA VAL A 85 -5.55 9.26 -0.99
C VAL A 85 -4.82 10.50 -0.49
N LEU A 86 -3.49 10.45 -0.45
CA LEU A 86 -2.64 11.58 -0.15
C LEU A 86 -2.04 12.10 -1.45
N ASP A 87 -2.37 13.35 -1.78
CA ASP A 87 -1.71 14.10 -2.83
C ASP A 87 -0.57 14.90 -2.21
N ASN A 88 0.65 14.38 -2.37
CA ASN A 88 1.85 14.98 -1.79
C ASN A 88 2.28 16.25 -2.53
N THR A 89 1.77 16.47 -3.74
CA THR A 89 2.04 17.67 -4.56
C THR A 89 1.20 18.84 -4.08
N ASN A 90 -0.10 18.61 -3.88
CA ASN A 90 -1.04 19.64 -3.43
C ASN A 90 -1.21 19.67 -1.90
N LYS A 91 -0.54 18.78 -1.17
CA LYS A 91 -0.60 18.65 0.30
C LYS A 91 -2.05 18.50 0.78
N ARG A 92 -2.77 17.55 0.19
CA ARG A 92 -4.19 17.31 0.45
C ARG A 92 -4.48 15.84 0.71
N ARG A 93 -5.42 15.59 1.63
CA ARG A 93 -5.98 14.26 1.88
C ARG A 93 -7.38 14.16 1.29
N TYR A 94 -7.71 13.00 0.72
CA TYR A 94 -9.04 12.63 0.27
C TYR A 94 -9.50 11.33 0.92
N GLY A 95 -10.82 11.19 1.10
CA GLY A 95 -11.44 10.05 1.77
C GLY A 95 -11.87 10.37 3.22
N PRO A 96 -12.25 9.34 4.00
CA PRO A 96 -12.16 7.92 3.62
C PRO A 96 -13.19 7.53 2.55
N PHE A 97 -12.75 6.69 1.61
CA PHE A 97 -13.63 5.90 0.75
C PHE A 97 -13.76 4.48 1.33
N ASN A 98 -14.90 3.84 1.10
CA ASN A 98 -15.12 2.44 1.43
C ASN A 98 -14.46 1.57 0.35
N GLY A 99 -13.60 0.65 0.76
CA GLY A 99 -12.92 -0.28 -0.13
C GLY A 99 -12.81 -1.68 0.45
N SER A 100 -12.15 -2.56 -0.27
CA SER A 100 -11.80 -3.90 0.21
C SER A 100 -10.49 -4.34 -0.42
N THR A 101 -9.62 -4.93 0.38
CA THR A 101 -8.40 -5.59 -0.08
C THR A 101 -8.61 -7.09 -0.27
N TYR A 102 -9.78 -7.58 0.12
CA TYR A 102 -10.27 -8.92 -0.15
C TYR A 102 -11.16 -8.89 -1.38
N PRO A 103 -10.89 -9.69 -2.43
CA PRO A 103 -11.81 -9.78 -3.55
C PRO A 103 -12.94 -10.74 -3.16
N ASN A 104 -13.30 -11.69 -4.04
CA ASN A 104 -14.23 -12.74 -3.65
C ASN A 104 -13.73 -13.50 -2.41
N SER A 105 -14.61 -14.03 -1.57
CA SER A 105 -14.24 -14.86 -0.39
C SER A 105 -14.39 -16.36 -0.58
N GLN A 106 -14.98 -16.78 -1.70
CA GLN A 106 -15.05 -18.19 -2.10
C GLN A 106 -14.49 -18.41 -3.49
N GLU A 107 -13.75 -19.51 -3.59
CA GLU A 107 -13.21 -20.00 -4.85
C GLU A 107 -14.35 -20.41 -5.79
N ASN A 108 -14.29 -19.97 -7.05
CA ASN A 108 -15.25 -20.36 -8.07
C ASN A 108 -14.60 -20.42 -9.46
N PRO A 109 -14.61 -21.59 -10.15
CA PRO A 109 -15.07 -22.91 -9.67
C PRO A 109 -14.14 -23.48 -8.60
N SER A 110 -14.66 -24.33 -7.72
CA SER A 110 -13.85 -25.01 -6.69
C SER A 110 -12.74 -25.86 -7.32
N GLY A 111 -11.54 -25.83 -6.71
CA GLY A 111 -10.37 -26.62 -7.09
C GLY A 111 -9.47 -26.01 -8.18
N SER A 112 -9.60 -24.71 -8.45
CA SER A 112 -8.81 -23.95 -9.42
C SER A 112 -7.57 -23.22 -8.85
N ASP A 113 -7.46 -23.07 -7.53
CA ASP A 113 -6.43 -22.38 -6.73
C ASP A 113 -5.74 -21.21 -7.44
N ARG A 114 -6.55 -20.23 -7.86
CA ARG A 114 -6.10 -19.04 -8.57
C ARG A 114 -5.57 -17.97 -7.62
N PRO A 115 -4.81 -16.98 -8.13
CA PRO A 115 -4.51 -15.76 -7.37
C PRO A 115 -5.79 -15.15 -6.78
N ASN A 116 -5.73 -14.85 -5.48
CA ASN A 116 -6.86 -14.42 -4.67
C ASN A 116 -6.63 -13.09 -3.96
N ARG A 117 -5.42 -12.61 -3.73
CA ARG A 117 -5.25 -11.23 -3.24
C ARG A 117 -3.84 -10.75 -3.46
N VAL A 118 -3.69 -9.47 -3.74
CA VAL A 118 -2.39 -8.78 -3.66
C VAL A 118 -1.88 -8.82 -2.21
N SER A 119 -0.57 -8.98 -2.03
CA SER A 119 0.05 -9.02 -0.71
C SER A 119 -0.07 -7.68 0.00
N GLU A 120 0.11 -7.66 1.31
CA GLU A 120 0.25 -6.41 2.07
C GLU A 120 1.53 -5.67 1.69
N GLY A 121 1.61 -4.40 2.09
CA GLY A 121 2.75 -3.53 1.84
C GLY A 121 2.58 -2.61 0.62
N PRO A 122 3.68 -1.97 0.17
CA PRO A 122 3.68 -1.01 -0.92
C PRO A 122 3.66 -1.68 -2.29
N HIS A 123 2.86 -1.12 -3.21
CA HIS A 123 2.78 -1.52 -4.61
C HIS A 123 2.77 -0.29 -5.50
N TYR A 124 3.66 -0.22 -6.48
CA TYR A 124 3.65 0.87 -7.45
C TYR A 124 2.40 0.78 -8.32
N PHE A 125 1.84 1.93 -8.69
CA PHE A 125 0.82 2.00 -9.73
C PHE A 125 1.16 3.01 -10.80
N ASN A 126 0.65 2.78 -12.01
CA ASN A 126 0.58 3.78 -13.06
C ASN A 126 -0.68 3.62 -13.91
N ASN A 127 -1.12 4.72 -14.52
CA ASN A 127 -2.32 4.77 -15.37
C ASN A 127 -2.03 4.70 -16.87
N LEU A 128 -0.83 4.24 -17.25
CA LEU A 128 -0.40 4.15 -18.66
C LEU A 128 -1.23 3.18 -19.50
N SER A 129 -1.98 2.28 -18.85
CA SER A 129 -2.87 1.31 -19.48
C SER A 129 -4.25 1.37 -18.84
N GLY A 130 -5.33 1.22 -19.60
CA GLY A 130 -6.65 1.07 -18.99
C GLY A 130 -6.90 -0.36 -18.49
N HIS A 131 -7.92 -0.54 -17.66
CA HIS A 131 -8.41 -1.84 -17.20
C HIS A 131 -9.31 -2.53 -18.24
N LYS A 132 -9.40 -3.87 -18.19
CA LYS A 132 -10.26 -4.71 -19.06
C LYS A 132 -10.11 -4.37 -20.55
N GLY A 133 -8.89 -4.48 -21.07
CA GLY A 133 -8.60 -4.12 -22.47
C GLY A 133 -8.78 -2.63 -22.76
N GLN A 134 -8.50 -1.76 -21.77
CA GLN A 134 -8.64 -0.31 -21.85
C GLN A 134 -10.08 0.21 -21.97
N THR A 135 -11.05 -0.55 -21.46
CA THR A 135 -12.47 -0.14 -21.46
C THR A 135 -12.92 0.50 -20.15
N LYS A 136 -12.09 0.45 -19.11
CA LYS A 136 -12.38 0.98 -17.78
C LYS A 136 -11.15 1.68 -17.19
N GLN A 137 -11.39 2.67 -16.33
CA GLN A 137 -10.38 3.26 -15.47
C GLN A 137 -9.98 2.28 -14.36
N GLY A 138 -8.74 2.38 -13.91
CA GLY A 138 -8.22 1.62 -12.78
C GLY A 138 -6.74 1.93 -12.54
N LEU A 139 -6.33 1.93 -11.28
CA LEU A 139 -4.92 2.16 -10.91
C LEU A 139 -4.15 0.86 -11.09
N ASN A 140 -3.38 0.73 -12.16
CA ASN A 140 -2.74 -0.56 -12.47
C ASN A 140 -1.53 -0.76 -11.59
N LEU A 141 -1.53 -1.84 -10.81
CA LEU A 141 -0.37 -2.20 -10.00
C LEU A 141 0.71 -2.80 -10.91
N VAL A 142 1.95 -2.39 -10.68
CA VAL A 142 3.13 -2.79 -11.46
C VAL A 142 4.30 -3.13 -10.54
N ASN A 143 5.23 -3.95 -11.05
CA ASN A 143 6.53 -4.15 -10.43
C ASN A 143 7.50 -3.00 -10.76
N THR A 144 8.73 -3.11 -10.28
CA THR A 144 9.82 -2.13 -10.51
C THR A 144 10.21 -1.96 -11.98
N ASP A 145 9.92 -2.95 -12.81
CA ASP A 145 10.15 -2.90 -14.27
C ASP A 145 8.92 -2.36 -15.03
N ALA A 146 7.96 -1.78 -14.31
CA ALA A 146 6.66 -1.30 -14.84
C ALA A 146 5.81 -2.38 -15.52
N VAL A 147 6.05 -3.66 -15.20
CA VAL A 147 5.26 -4.80 -15.70
C VAL A 147 4.08 -5.07 -14.74
N ARG A 148 2.91 -5.38 -15.29
CA ARG A 148 1.65 -5.61 -14.53
C ARG A 148 1.59 -6.97 -13.81
N ILE A 149 2.56 -7.21 -12.93
CA ILE A 149 2.69 -8.41 -12.11
C ILE A 149 3.10 -7.96 -10.72
N VAL A 150 2.38 -8.38 -9.68
CA VAL A 150 2.66 -8.03 -8.29
C VAL A 150 2.55 -9.25 -7.37
N PRO A 151 3.25 -9.27 -6.22
CA PRO A 151 3.15 -10.38 -5.28
C PRO A 151 1.76 -10.49 -4.66
N GLY A 152 1.36 -11.71 -4.33
CA GLY A 152 0.08 -11.99 -3.70
C GLY A 152 -0.05 -13.41 -3.19
N TYR A 153 -1.29 -13.79 -2.90
CA TYR A 153 -1.67 -15.08 -2.34
C TYR A 153 -2.77 -15.72 -3.18
N SER A 154 -2.71 -17.04 -3.35
CA SER A 154 -3.78 -17.84 -3.93
C SER A 154 -4.94 -18.05 -2.95
N TRP A 155 -5.97 -18.77 -3.39
CA TRP A 155 -7.09 -19.19 -2.53
C TRP A 155 -6.65 -20.10 -1.38
N SER A 156 -5.67 -20.96 -1.62
CA SER A 156 -5.02 -21.81 -0.62
C SER A 156 -3.97 -21.08 0.24
N LEU A 157 -3.90 -19.75 0.14
CA LEU A 157 -2.95 -18.88 0.84
C LEU A 157 -1.48 -19.16 0.50
N GLN A 158 -1.20 -19.77 -0.65
CA GLN A 158 0.15 -19.93 -1.15
C GLN A 158 0.64 -18.65 -1.82
N ASN A 159 1.92 -18.32 -1.64
CA ASN A 159 2.55 -17.21 -2.34
C ASN A 159 2.43 -17.42 -3.86
N THR A 160 1.99 -16.39 -4.56
CA THR A 160 1.81 -16.40 -6.01
C THR A 160 1.98 -15.00 -6.59
N GLU A 161 1.91 -14.89 -7.91
CA GLU A 161 1.89 -13.62 -8.63
C GLU A 161 0.48 -13.29 -9.11
N VAL A 162 0.07 -12.04 -8.90
CA VAL A 162 -1.20 -11.51 -9.40
C VAL A 162 -0.93 -10.71 -10.67
N GLN A 163 -1.39 -11.22 -11.80
CA GLN A 163 -1.26 -10.54 -13.09
C GLN A 163 -2.40 -9.53 -13.28
N TYR A 164 -2.07 -8.38 -13.87
CA TYR A 164 -3.02 -7.32 -14.21
C TYR A 164 -3.81 -6.77 -13.03
N ALA A 165 -3.29 -6.91 -11.80
CA ALA A 165 -3.89 -6.31 -10.62
C ALA A 165 -4.05 -4.79 -10.79
N ASN A 166 -5.16 -4.25 -10.29
CA ASN A 166 -5.45 -2.82 -10.36
C ASN A 166 -6.47 -2.43 -9.30
N VAL A 167 -6.47 -1.19 -8.81
CA VAL A 167 -7.56 -0.70 -7.96
C VAL A 167 -8.75 -0.34 -8.86
N HIS A 168 -9.93 -0.90 -8.60
CA HIS A 168 -11.12 -0.67 -9.44
C HIS A 168 -12.45 -0.75 -8.68
N THR A 169 -13.56 -0.47 -9.36
CA THR A 169 -14.92 -0.60 -8.80
C THR A 169 -15.22 -2.05 -8.37
N GLY A 170 -15.79 -2.23 -7.19
CA GLY A 170 -16.39 -3.49 -6.78
C GLY A 170 -17.70 -3.79 -7.52
N PHE A 171 -18.32 -4.94 -7.27
CA PHE A 171 -19.49 -5.40 -8.02
C PHE A 171 -20.83 -5.01 -7.38
N SER A 172 -20.97 -5.22 -6.08
CA SER A 172 -22.13 -4.84 -5.27
C SER A 172 -21.75 -4.78 -3.79
N ASP A 173 -22.64 -4.33 -2.91
CA ASP A 173 -22.46 -4.44 -1.46
C ASP A 173 -23.58 -5.28 -0.82
N LYS A 174 -23.69 -6.54 -1.26
CA LYS A 174 -24.69 -7.47 -0.76
C LYS A 174 -24.16 -8.38 0.36
N GLY A 175 -22.90 -8.19 0.76
CA GLY A 175 -22.21 -8.99 1.77
C GLY A 175 -22.15 -10.46 1.39
N ASN A 176 -21.98 -10.79 0.12
CA ASN A 176 -21.85 -12.17 -0.34
C ASN A 176 -20.47 -12.39 -0.98
N TYR A 177 -20.12 -13.67 -1.21
CA TYR A 177 -18.79 -14.06 -1.65
C TYR A 177 -18.32 -13.42 -2.96
N ASN A 178 -19.23 -12.92 -3.81
CA ASN A 178 -18.92 -12.27 -5.08
C ASN A 178 -19.23 -10.76 -5.09
N SER A 179 -19.50 -10.15 -3.94
CA SER A 179 -19.83 -8.73 -3.84
C SER A 179 -18.70 -7.83 -4.33
N ARG A 180 -17.43 -8.24 -4.14
CA ARG A 180 -16.28 -7.48 -4.65
C ARG A 180 -16.03 -7.76 -6.14
N GLY A 181 -16.28 -9.00 -6.60
CA GLY A 181 -16.30 -9.34 -8.03
C GLY A 181 -14.94 -9.29 -8.72
N SER A 182 -13.84 -9.56 -7.99
CA SER A 182 -12.47 -9.50 -8.51
C SER A 182 -11.71 -10.82 -8.35
N GLN A 183 -10.61 -10.97 -9.09
CA GLN A 183 -9.67 -12.09 -9.05
C GLN A 183 -8.34 -11.66 -8.40
N GLY A 184 -8.43 -11.02 -7.24
CA GLY A 184 -7.26 -10.59 -6.46
C GLY A 184 -7.03 -9.10 -6.34
N CYS A 185 -7.81 -8.26 -7.03
CA CYS A 185 -7.61 -6.82 -6.98
C CYS A 185 -8.25 -6.19 -5.73
N PRO A 186 -7.65 -5.13 -5.17
CA PRO A 186 -8.34 -4.21 -4.27
C PRO A 186 -9.48 -3.51 -5.00
N THR A 187 -10.59 -3.29 -4.29
CA THR A 187 -11.78 -2.65 -4.85
C THR A 187 -12.25 -1.45 -4.05
N ILE A 188 -12.88 -0.50 -4.73
CA ILE A 188 -13.61 0.63 -4.15
C ILE A 188 -15.11 0.34 -4.24
N HIS A 189 -15.86 0.76 -3.24
CA HIS A 189 -17.32 0.64 -3.20
C HIS A 189 -17.94 1.24 -4.47
N PRO A 190 -18.91 0.56 -5.12
CA PRO A 190 -19.45 0.98 -6.42
C PRO A 190 -20.02 2.40 -6.42
N ASP A 191 -20.63 2.84 -5.31
CA ASP A 191 -21.21 4.19 -5.20
C ASP A 191 -20.18 5.32 -5.02
N GLN A 192 -18.91 4.98 -4.76
CA GLN A 192 -17.85 5.96 -4.46
C GLN A 192 -16.69 5.92 -5.47
N VAL A 193 -16.73 4.98 -6.42
CA VAL A 193 -15.61 4.77 -7.34
C VAL A 193 -15.41 5.95 -8.29
N ASP A 194 -16.48 6.63 -8.70
CA ASP A 194 -16.37 7.75 -9.64
C ASP A 194 -15.65 8.94 -8.98
N ASP A 195 -16.00 9.26 -7.73
CA ASP A 195 -15.32 10.28 -6.92
C ASP A 195 -13.86 9.91 -6.65
N PHE A 196 -13.59 8.63 -6.35
CA PHE A 196 -12.23 8.13 -6.18
C PHE A 196 -11.41 8.26 -7.47
N MET A 197 -11.93 7.82 -8.61
CA MET A 197 -11.21 7.84 -9.90
C MET A 197 -11.00 9.26 -10.42
N ALA A 198 -11.88 10.21 -10.06
CA ALA A 198 -11.72 11.62 -10.41
C ALA A 198 -10.47 12.28 -9.80
N LEU A 199 -9.83 11.64 -8.81
CA LEU A 199 -8.58 12.12 -8.20
C LEU A 199 -7.33 11.84 -9.05
N PHE A 200 -7.46 11.03 -10.11
CA PHE A 200 -6.33 10.59 -10.92
C PHE A 200 -6.45 11.05 -12.36
N ASP A 201 -5.32 11.25 -13.01
CA ASP A 201 -5.24 11.58 -14.42
C ASP A 201 -5.58 10.35 -15.27
N PHE A 202 -6.67 10.49 -16.03
CA PHE A 202 -7.11 9.59 -17.10
C PHE A 202 -7.35 10.36 -18.42
N SER A 203 -6.66 11.50 -18.62
CA SER A 203 -6.87 12.42 -19.73
C SER A 203 -6.36 11.94 -21.09
N ILE A 204 -5.62 10.83 -21.15
CA ILE A 204 -5.11 10.27 -22.41
C ILE A 204 -6.21 9.39 -23.03
N PRO A 205 -6.66 9.67 -24.28
CA PRO A 205 -7.65 8.85 -24.96
C PRO A 205 -7.06 7.50 -25.41
N ASN A 206 -7.84 6.44 -25.30
CA ASN A 206 -7.51 5.14 -25.90
C ASN A 206 -7.77 5.15 -27.43
N TRP A 207 -7.46 4.02 -28.08
CA TRP A 207 -7.56 3.84 -29.53
C TRP A 207 -8.98 3.54 -30.05
N GLU A 208 -10.01 3.52 -29.19
CA GLU A 208 -11.38 3.23 -29.60
C GLU A 208 -12.03 4.42 -30.36
N ASP A 209 -13.10 4.15 -31.10
CA ASP A 209 -13.94 5.15 -31.77
C ASP A 209 -15.41 5.02 -31.31
N PRO A 210 -15.96 5.99 -30.54
CA PRO A 210 -15.29 7.20 -30.05
C PRO A 210 -14.24 6.89 -28.97
N PRO A 211 -13.23 7.76 -28.79
CA PRO A 211 -12.17 7.54 -27.81
C PRO A 211 -12.72 7.55 -26.39
N LYS A 212 -12.22 6.64 -25.55
CA LYS A 212 -12.51 6.60 -24.11
C LYS A 212 -11.29 7.04 -23.29
N TYR A 213 -11.57 7.78 -22.23
CA TYR A 213 -10.58 8.33 -21.30
C TYR A 213 -10.34 7.38 -20.12
N THR A 214 -9.51 6.37 -20.38
CA THR A 214 -9.22 5.27 -19.44
C THR A 214 -7.74 5.13 -19.10
N THR A 215 -6.90 6.00 -19.66
CA THR A 215 -5.43 6.03 -19.49
C THR A 215 -4.97 7.44 -19.14
N GLY A 216 -3.85 7.59 -18.45
CA GLY A 216 -3.29 8.90 -18.12
C GLY A 216 -1.91 8.78 -17.46
N ASN A 217 -1.46 9.86 -16.82
CA ASN A 217 -0.10 9.96 -16.30
C ASN A 217 0.01 9.84 -14.77
N SER A 218 -1.10 9.62 -14.05
CA SER A 218 -1.01 9.40 -12.61
C SER A 218 -0.24 8.13 -12.30
N GLU A 219 0.69 8.27 -11.36
CA GLU A 219 1.52 7.21 -10.80
C GLU A 219 1.72 7.46 -9.30
N GLY A 220 2.14 6.43 -8.58
CA GLY A 220 2.36 6.53 -7.15
C GLY A 220 2.46 5.17 -6.48
N ILE A 221 2.11 5.13 -5.19
CA ILE A 221 2.18 3.91 -4.38
C ILE A 221 0.81 3.62 -3.76
N VAL A 222 0.34 2.38 -3.90
CA VAL A 222 -0.77 1.82 -3.14
C VAL A 222 -0.20 1.04 -1.96
N TYR A 223 -0.57 1.39 -0.74
CA TYR A 223 -0.25 0.63 0.46
C TYR A 223 -1.46 -0.18 0.90
N ILE A 224 -1.23 -1.46 1.18
CA ILE A 224 -2.26 -2.39 1.64
C ILE A 224 -1.90 -2.86 3.05
N PHE A 225 -2.80 -2.61 4.00
CA PHE A 225 -2.72 -3.06 5.39
C PHE A 225 -3.97 -3.87 5.74
N ARG A 226 -3.79 -5.04 6.39
CA ARG A 226 -4.86 -5.89 6.91
C ARG A 226 -4.56 -6.17 8.38
N GLU A 227 -5.10 -5.33 9.24
CA GLU A 227 -4.65 -5.23 10.62
C GLU A 227 -5.78 -5.54 11.61
N ASN A 228 -5.39 -5.90 12.84
CA ASN A 228 -6.34 -5.97 13.95
C ASN A 228 -6.93 -4.59 14.24
N GLU A 229 -8.05 -4.54 14.95
CA GLU A 229 -8.81 -3.30 15.19
C GLU A 229 -7.97 -2.18 15.83
N GLU A 230 -7.11 -2.52 16.79
CA GLU A 230 -6.26 -1.54 17.48
C GLU A 230 -5.26 -0.89 16.51
N THR A 231 -4.50 -1.70 15.79
CA THR A 231 -3.48 -1.23 14.84
C THR A 231 -4.13 -0.49 13.67
N ARG A 232 -5.26 -1.00 13.18
CA ARG A 232 -6.09 -0.33 12.16
C ARG A 232 -6.50 1.07 12.60
N ASN A 233 -7.00 1.24 13.83
CA ASN A 233 -7.41 2.54 14.35
C ASN A 233 -6.22 3.50 14.52
N GLN A 234 -5.05 2.99 14.92
CA GLN A 234 -3.81 3.79 14.98
C GLN A 234 -3.42 4.31 13.60
N LEU A 235 -3.37 3.44 12.58
CA LEU A 235 -3.08 3.82 11.20
C LEU A 235 -4.05 4.88 10.67
N ILE A 236 -5.35 4.71 10.93
CA ILE A 236 -6.38 5.69 10.54
C ILE A 236 -6.09 7.05 11.17
N ASN A 237 -5.89 7.09 12.50
CA ASN A 237 -5.63 8.34 13.20
C ASN A 237 -4.36 9.02 12.69
N GLU A 238 -3.30 8.26 12.43
CA GLU A 238 -2.06 8.81 11.87
C GLU A 238 -2.31 9.45 10.51
N ILE A 239 -2.98 8.76 9.58
CA ILE A 239 -3.30 9.33 8.26
C ILE A 239 -4.21 10.55 8.37
N GLU A 240 -5.17 10.56 9.29
CA GLU A 240 -6.09 11.68 9.50
C GLU A 240 -5.43 12.92 10.11
N THR A 241 -4.20 12.81 10.61
CA THR A 241 -3.37 13.97 11.00
C THR A 241 -2.55 14.54 9.84
N LEU A 242 -2.48 13.83 8.71
CA LEU A 242 -1.71 14.25 7.54
C LEU A 242 -2.57 15.05 6.58
N TYR A 243 -2.13 16.28 6.32
CA TYR A 243 -2.81 17.24 5.45
C TYR A 243 -4.23 17.59 5.91
N GLU A 244 -4.80 18.63 5.31
CA GLU A 244 -6.20 19.04 5.52
C GLU A 244 -7.05 18.77 4.27
#